data_AF-A0A1Y4D2G0-F1
#
_entry.id   AF-A0A1Y4D2G0-F1
#
_cell.length_a   1.000
_cell.length_b   1.000
_cell.length_c   1.000
_cell.angle_alpha   90.00
_cell.angle_beta   90.00
_cell.angle_gamma   90.00
#
_symmetry.space_group_name_H-M   'P 1'
#
loop_
_entity.id
_entity.type
_entity.pdbx_description
1 polymer ?
#
loop_
_entity_poly.entity_id
_entity_poly.type
_entity_poly.pdbx_seq_one_letter_code
_entity_poly.pdbx_strand_id
1 'polypeptide(L)'
;MSFDDLFGKYLSWVRTITVTDPYIRLFHQIRNFMELLETILRFRTSGEEIHVHLVTCAEEGKPMQQLDQLTRIQESAQELGVYVTWTFDNSGSLHARHIVTDTGWKISLDRGLDIFLPYPMNDAFSFANKMQQFRRCRAFEVTYIRLQKQGCQALYED
;
A
#
# COMPACT_ATOMS: atom_id res chain seq x y z
N MET A 1 14.72 -2.84 -8.16
CA MET A 1 13.69 -1.97 -7.57
C MET A 1 12.49 -2.82 -7.25
N SER A 2 12.14 -2.89 -5.98
CA SER A 2 10.98 -3.58 -5.42
C SER A 2 10.33 -2.67 -4.37
N PHE A 3 9.18 -3.07 -3.87
CA PHE A 3 8.58 -2.43 -2.70
C PHE A 3 9.41 -2.63 -1.43
N ASP A 4 10.14 -3.74 -1.31
CA ASP A 4 11.13 -3.91 -0.24
C ASP A 4 12.18 -2.79 -0.29
N ASP A 5 12.73 -2.49 -1.48
CA ASP A 5 13.71 -1.41 -1.68
C ASP A 5 13.13 -0.02 -1.33
N LEU A 6 11.88 0.22 -1.74
CA LEU A 6 11.24 1.53 -1.61
C LEU A 6 10.69 1.79 -0.20
N PHE A 7 10.13 0.78 0.45
CA PHE A 7 9.28 0.95 1.63
C PHE A 7 9.79 0.23 2.87
N GLY A 8 10.55 -0.87 2.72
CA GLY A 8 10.88 -1.77 3.84
C GLY A 8 11.44 -1.06 5.07
N LYS A 9 12.38 -0.11 4.88
CA LYS A 9 12.99 0.66 5.97
C LYS A 9 12.02 1.58 6.73
N TYR A 10 10.87 1.91 6.15
CA TYR A 10 9.85 2.78 6.73
C TYR A 10 8.70 2.00 7.37
N LEU A 11 8.65 0.69 7.16
CA LEU A 11 7.58 -0.21 7.63
C LEU A 11 7.98 -0.98 8.91
N SER A 12 9.18 -0.74 9.44
CA SER A 12 9.59 -1.33 10.71
C SER A 12 8.84 -0.70 11.89
N TRP A 13 8.40 -1.51 12.85
CA TRP A 13 7.66 -1.11 14.06
C TRP A 13 6.29 -0.47 13.84
N VAL A 14 5.76 -0.49 12.61
CA VAL A 14 4.43 0.08 12.30
C VAL A 14 3.31 -0.79 12.87
N ARG A 15 2.26 -0.16 13.40
CA ARG A 15 0.98 -0.82 13.75
C ARG A 15 -0.12 -0.41 12.81
N THR A 16 -0.12 0.85 12.39
CA THR A 16 -1.15 1.39 11.51
C THR A 16 -0.54 2.03 10.28
N ILE A 17 -1.04 1.63 9.12
CA ILE A 17 -0.64 2.15 7.82
C ILE A 17 -1.89 2.64 7.09
N THR A 18 -1.85 3.87 6.58
CA THR A 18 -2.85 4.35 5.61
C THR A 18 -2.20 4.44 4.23
N VAL A 19 -2.80 3.75 3.26
CA VAL A 19 -2.44 3.82 1.85
C VAL A 19 -3.52 4.62 1.14
N THR A 20 -3.15 5.71 0.50
CA THR A 20 -4.05 6.49 -0.35
C THR A 20 -3.56 6.37 -1.78
N ASP A 21 -4.34 5.74 -2.65
CA ASP A 21 -4.03 5.58 -4.07
C ASP A 21 -5.34 5.37 -4.85
N PRO A 22 -5.76 6.31 -5.72
CA PRO A 22 -7.03 6.21 -6.44
C PRO A 22 -7.04 5.09 -7.49
N TYR A 23 -5.88 4.50 -7.80
CA TYR A 23 -5.72 3.56 -8.89
C TYR A 23 -5.70 2.10 -8.45
N ILE A 24 -6.09 1.73 -7.23
CA ILE A 24 -6.17 0.31 -6.85
C ILE A 24 -7.48 -0.29 -7.38
N ARG A 25 -7.58 -0.46 -8.70
CA ARG A 25 -8.81 -0.80 -9.43
C ARG A 25 -8.69 -2.05 -10.30
N LEU A 26 -7.66 -2.08 -11.15
CA LEU A 26 -7.41 -3.17 -12.08
C LEU A 26 -6.64 -4.30 -11.38
N PHE A 27 -6.74 -5.52 -11.91
CA PHE A 27 -6.12 -6.71 -11.32
C PHE A 27 -4.61 -6.53 -11.02
N HIS A 28 -3.83 -5.93 -11.92
CA HIS A 28 -2.40 -5.70 -11.70
C HIS A 28 -2.15 -4.64 -10.60
N GLN A 29 -3.04 -3.66 -10.43
CA GLN A 29 -2.95 -2.64 -9.39
C GLN A 29 -3.30 -3.22 -8.02
N ILE A 30 -4.35 -4.04 -7.96
CA ILE A 30 -4.72 -4.80 -6.76
C ILE A 30 -3.64 -5.79 -6.38
N ARG A 31 -2.99 -6.44 -7.37
CA ARG A 31 -1.82 -7.27 -7.12
C ARG A 31 -0.65 -6.46 -6.55
N ASN A 32 -0.38 -5.25 -7.05
CA ASN A 32 0.64 -4.39 -6.45
C ASN A 32 0.28 -4.09 -4.97
N PHE A 33 -1.00 -3.85 -4.66
CA PHE A 33 -1.42 -3.69 -3.27
C PHE A 33 -1.16 -4.95 -2.42
N MET A 34 -1.45 -6.15 -2.93
CA MET A 34 -1.09 -7.41 -2.25
C MET A 34 0.42 -7.52 -2.01
N GLU A 35 1.24 -7.18 -3.01
CA GLU A 35 2.71 -7.22 -2.89
C GLU A 35 3.26 -6.17 -1.90
N LEU A 36 2.54 -5.06 -1.69
CA LEU A 36 2.82 -4.13 -0.58
C LEU A 36 2.52 -4.79 0.78
N LEU A 37 1.43 -5.54 0.91
CA LEU A 37 1.14 -6.29 2.14
C LEU A 37 2.20 -7.36 2.42
N GLU A 38 2.68 -8.05 1.38
CA GLU A 38 3.82 -8.98 1.52
C GLU A 38 5.09 -8.27 2.00
N THR A 39 5.33 -7.05 1.52
CA THR A 39 6.45 -6.21 2.00
C THR A 39 6.27 -5.86 3.48
N ILE A 40 5.07 -5.46 3.88
CA ILE A 40 4.74 -5.18 5.29
C ILE A 40 5.01 -6.43 6.16
N LEU A 41 4.59 -7.61 5.72
CA LEU A 41 4.84 -8.86 6.42
C LEU A 41 6.34 -9.22 6.53
N ARG A 42 7.16 -8.88 5.52
CA ARG A 42 8.61 -9.11 5.56
C ARG A 42 9.34 -8.17 6.53
N PHE A 43 8.85 -6.95 6.71
CA PHE A 43 9.52 -5.90 7.48
C PHE A 43 8.90 -5.60 8.85
N ARG A 44 7.75 -6.23 9.17
CA ARG A 44 7.12 -6.08 10.48
C ARG A 44 7.99 -6.64 11.61
N THR A 45 7.77 -6.09 12.80
CA THR A 45 8.22 -6.74 14.03
C THR A 45 7.42 -8.01 14.27
N SER A 46 8.10 -9.11 14.60
CA SER A 46 7.47 -10.41 14.83
C SER A 46 6.42 -10.35 15.94
N GLY A 47 5.28 -11.02 15.71
CA GLY A 47 4.21 -11.17 16.70
C GLY A 47 3.21 -10.01 16.75
N GLU A 48 3.41 -8.96 15.97
CA GLU A 48 2.56 -7.77 16.02
C GLU A 48 1.47 -7.79 14.94
N GLU A 49 0.25 -7.45 15.37
CA GLU A 49 -0.87 -7.15 14.49
C GLU A 49 -0.65 -5.80 13.78
N ILE A 50 -1.07 -5.74 12.51
CA ILE A 50 -0.95 -4.54 11.68
C ILE A 50 -2.30 -4.22 11.06
N HIS A 51 -2.70 -2.96 11.14
CA HIS A 51 -3.89 -2.43 10.51
C HIS A 51 -3.49 -1.64 9.26
N VAL A 52 -4.02 -2.03 8.11
CA VAL A 52 -3.80 -1.34 6.84
C VAL A 52 -5.13 -0.81 6.34
N HIS A 53 -5.24 0.51 6.19
CA HIS A 53 -6.41 1.16 5.61
C HIS A 53 -6.10 1.66 4.19
N LEU A 54 -6.86 1.20 3.21
CA LEU A 54 -6.76 1.63 1.82
C LEU A 54 -7.85 2.66 1.46
N VAL A 55 -7.45 3.84 1.03
CA VAL A 55 -8.33 4.83 0.39
C VAL A 55 -8.09 4.79 -1.12
N THR A 56 -9.09 4.35 -1.88
CA THR A 56 -9.01 4.18 -3.35
C THR A 56 -10.30 4.65 -4.02
N CYS A 57 -10.37 4.67 -5.34
CA CYS A 57 -11.60 4.92 -6.08
C CYS A 57 -12.24 3.61 -6.55
N ALA A 58 -13.56 3.59 -6.68
CA ALA A 58 -14.27 2.46 -7.26
C ALA A 58 -13.99 2.35 -8.77
N GLU A 59 -13.92 1.13 -9.28
CA GLU A 59 -13.83 0.87 -10.72
C GLU A 59 -15.20 1.04 -11.36
N GLU A 60 -15.30 1.86 -12.42
CA GLU A 60 -16.58 2.20 -13.04
C GLU A 60 -17.22 1.02 -13.76
N GLY A 61 -16.42 0.23 -14.48
CA GLY A 61 -16.94 -0.87 -15.31
C GLY A 61 -17.20 -2.17 -14.55
N LYS A 62 -16.41 -2.45 -13.50
CA LYS A 62 -16.45 -3.73 -12.77
C LYS A 62 -16.22 -3.55 -11.25
N PRO A 63 -17.02 -2.73 -10.57
CA PRO A 63 -16.83 -2.43 -9.15
C PRO A 63 -16.93 -3.68 -8.26
N MET A 64 -17.82 -4.61 -8.59
CA MET A 64 -17.96 -5.88 -7.85
C MET A 64 -16.70 -6.75 -7.96
N GLN A 65 -16.05 -6.79 -9.11
CA GLN A 65 -14.82 -7.56 -9.27
C GLN A 65 -13.67 -6.99 -8.42
N GLN A 66 -13.56 -5.65 -8.36
CA GLN A 66 -12.60 -4.98 -7.49
C GLN A 66 -12.90 -5.30 -6.02
N LEU A 67 -14.17 -5.19 -5.60
CA LEU A 67 -14.60 -5.51 -4.24
C LEU A 67 -14.27 -6.96 -3.87
N ASP A 68 -14.63 -7.93 -4.71
CA ASP A 68 -14.35 -9.35 -4.49
C ASP A 68 -12.85 -9.62 -4.32
N GLN A 69 -12.01 -8.95 -5.12
CA GLN A 69 -10.56 -9.09 -5.04
C GLN A 69 -9.99 -8.48 -3.76
N LEU A 70 -10.49 -7.31 -3.33
CA LEU A 70 -10.08 -6.68 -2.06
C LEU A 70 -10.52 -7.51 -0.85
N THR A 71 -11.73 -8.07 -0.86
CA THR A 71 -12.23 -8.97 0.18
C THR A 71 -11.35 -10.21 0.30
N ARG A 72 -10.98 -10.84 -0.82
CA ARG A 72 -10.07 -12.00 -0.80
C ARG A 72 -8.68 -11.66 -0.25
N ILE A 73 -8.17 -10.46 -0.55
CA ILE A 73 -6.93 -9.96 0.05
C ILE A 73 -7.08 -9.79 1.56
N GLN A 74 -8.18 -9.19 2.02
CA GLN A 74 -8.47 -9.00 3.44
C GLN A 74 -8.51 -10.34 4.18
N GLU A 75 -9.26 -11.32 3.68
CA GLU A 75 -9.36 -12.66 4.27
C GLU A 75 -7.98 -13.32 4.38
N SER A 76 -7.21 -13.32 3.27
CA SER A 76 -5.88 -13.93 3.23
C SER A 76 -4.87 -13.24 4.16
N ALA A 77 -4.92 -11.91 4.25
CA ALA A 77 -4.02 -11.11 5.05
C ALA A 77 -4.33 -11.25 6.56
N GLN A 78 -5.61 -11.39 6.91
CA GLN A 78 -6.06 -11.52 8.29
C GLN A 78 -5.50 -12.79 8.95
N GLU A 79 -5.40 -13.92 8.23
CA GLU A 79 -4.77 -15.16 8.72
C GLU A 79 -3.31 -14.96 9.16
N LEU A 80 -2.65 -13.93 8.63
CA LEU A 80 -1.25 -13.60 8.93
C LEU A 80 -1.13 -12.45 9.94
N GLY A 81 -2.24 -11.99 10.54
CA GLY A 81 -2.27 -10.87 11.49
C GLY A 81 -2.20 -9.49 10.84
N VAL A 82 -2.64 -9.36 9.58
CA VAL A 82 -2.75 -8.07 8.88
C VAL A 82 -4.23 -7.78 8.59
N TYR A 83 -4.79 -6.80 9.29
CA TYR A 83 -6.17 -6.39 9.18
C TYR A 83 -6.32 -5.30 8.12
N VAL A 84 -6.79 -5.69 6.95
CA VAL A 84 -7.01 -4.78 5.82
C VAL A 84 -8.44 -4.22 5.87
N THR A 85 -8.58 -2.91 5.70
CA THR A 85 -9.85 -2.23 5.48
C THR A 85 -9.72 -1.30 4.28
N TRP A 86 -10.83 -0.89 3.67
CA TRP A 86 -10.81 0.08 2.58
C TRP A 86 -11.99 1.05 2.60
N THR A 87 -11.82 2.18 1.92
CA THR A 87 -12.87 3.15 1.63
C THR A 87 -12.77 3.56 0.17
N PHE A 88 -13.92 3.59 -0.51
CA PHE A 88 -14.03 4.14 -1.87
C PHE A 88 -14.32 5.64 -1.80
N ASP A 89 -13.36 6.46 -2.22
CA ASP A 89 -13.58 7.87 -2.46
C ASP A 89 -14.25 8.05 -3.84
N ASN A 90 -15.55 8.37 -3.80
CA ASN A 90 -16.37 8.61 -4.98
C ASN A 90 -16.55 10.12 -5.27
N SER A 91 -15.80 11.00 -4.59
CA SER A 91 -15.89 12.45 -4.80
C SER A 91 -15.31 12.89 -6.15
N GLY A 92 -14.51 12.04 -6.80
CA GLY A 92 -13.77 12.36 -8.02
C GLY A 92 -12.57 13.30 -7.79
N SER A 93 -12.30 13.69 -6.55
CA SER A 93 -11.23 14.65 -6.20
C SER A 93 -9.96 13.99 -5.66
N LEU A 94 -9.97 12.66 -5.48
CA LEU A 94 -8.82 11.93 -4.96
C LEU A 94 -7.71 11.82 -6.01
N HIS A 95 -6.67 12.63 -5.84
CA HIS A 95 -5.44 12.56 -6.64
C HIS A 95 -4.20 12.25 -5.81
N ALA A 96 -4.35 12.25 -4.48
CA ALA A 96 -3.26 11.99 -3.56
C ALA A 96 -2.79 10.53 -3.67
N ARG A 97 -1.47 10.34 -3.66
CA ARG A 97 -0.82 9.04 -3.75
C ARG A 97 0.29 8.97 -2.72
N HIS A 98 0.00 8.34 -1.59
CA HIS A 98 0.96 8.26 -0.51
C HIS A 98 0.68 7.11 0.45
N ILE A 99 1.71 6.74 1.20
CA ILE A 99 1.63 5.84 2.35
C ILE A 99 1.97 6.65 3.59
N VAL A 100 1.14 6.59 4.62
CA VAL A 100 1.39 7.19 5.94
C VAL A 100 1.48 6.09 6.98
N THR A 101 2.49 6.17 7.84
CA THR A 101 2.69 5.26 8.96
C THR A 101 2.52 5.99 10.28
N ASP A 102 2.03 5.27 11.28
CA ASP A 102 1.99 5.71 12.69
C ASP A 102 3.40 5.98 13.30
N THR A 103 4.44 5.42 12.70
CA THR A 103 5.84 5.71 13.03
C THR A 103 6.32 7.08 12.53
N GLY A 104 5.45 7.88 11.92
CA GLY A 104 5.69 9.26 11.55
C GLY A 104 6.33 9.44 10.17
N TRP A 105 6.09 8.52 9.25
CA TRP A 105 6.51 8.66 7.85
C TRP A 105 5.33 8.94 6.94
N LYS A 106 5.55 9.83 5.97
CA LYS A 106 4.72 9.96 4.77
C LYS A 106 5.60 9.71 3.55
N ILE A 107 5.22 8.75 2.73
CA ILE A 107 5.89 8.38 1.49
C ILE A 107 5.00 8.83 0.34
N SER A 108 5.38 9.90 -0.34
CA SER A 108 4.63 10.45 -1.48
C SER A 108 5.08 9.79 -2.78
N LEU A 109 4.12 9.40 -3.62
CA LEU A 109 4.33 8.63 -4.85
C LEU A 109 3.73 9.38 -6.04
N ASP A 110 4.52 9.69 -7.06
CA ASP A 110 4.03 10.36 -8.27
C ASP A 110 3.16 9.48 -9.18
N ARG A 111 3.16 8.16 -8.96
CA ARG A 111 2.39 7.15 -9.71
C ARG A 111 1.57 6.20 -8.83
N GLY A 112 1.66 6.33 -7.51
CA GLY A 112 1.08 5.35 -6.59
C GLY A 112 1.85 4.04 -6.62
N LEU A 113 1.17 2.92 -6.42
CA LEU A 113 1.77 1.58 -6.44
C LEU A 113 2.00 1.03 -7.86
N ASP A 114 1.41 1.65 -8.89
CA ASP A 114 1.51 1.20 -10.28
C ASP A 114 2.75 1.75 -11.02
N ILE A 115 3.92 1.38 -10.50
CA ILE A 115 5.23 1.83 -11.02
C ILE A 115 5.85 0.86 -12.04
N PHE A 116 5.34 -0.36 -12.16
CA PHE A 116 5.91 -1.37 -13.04
C PHE A 116 5.37 -1.25 -14.47
N LEU A 117 6.21 -1.57 -15.46
CA LEU A 117 5.78 -1.79 -16.83
C LEU A 117 5.06 -3.15 -16.94
N PRO A 118 4.18 -3.33 -17.94
CA PRO A 118 3.59 -4.62 -18.23
C PRO A 118 4.65 -5.71 -18.38
N TYR A 119 4.37 -6.88 -17.82
CA TYR A 119 5.19 -8.08 -17.87
C TYR A 119 4.27 -9.30 -18.08
N PRO A 120 4.78 -10.48 -18.47
CA PRO A 120 3.96 -11.64 -18.77
C PRO A 120 3.38 -12.26 -17.48
N MET A 121 2.41 -11.58 -16.90
CA MET A 121 1.79 -11.91 -15.62
C MET A 121 1.16 -13.32 -15.60
N ASN A 122 0.66 -13.79 -16.75
CA ASN A 122 0.04 -15.10 -16.88
C ASN A 122 1.06 -16.25 -17.11
N ASP A 123 2.33 -15.93 -17.30
CA ASP A 123 3.38 -16.94 -17.46
C ASP A 123 3.92 -17.36 -16.08
N ALA A 124 3.43 -18.48 -15.56
CA ALA A 124 3.82 -19.02 -14.26
C ALA A 124 5.33 -19.29 -14.12
N PHE A 125 6.08 -19.40 -15.22
CA PHE A 125 7.52 -19.66 -15.23
C PHE A 125 8.38 -18.39 -15.31
N SER A 126 7.75 -17.20 -15.39
CA SER A 126 8.48 -15.93 -15.40
C SER A 126 8.92 -15.52 -13.99
N PHE A 127 10.22 -15.28 -13.77
CA PHE A 127 10.72 -14.73 -12.50
C PHE A 127 10.05 -13.39 -12.12
N ALA A 128 9.68 -12.59 -13.12
CA ALA A 128 8.98 -11.33 -12.91
C ALA A 128 7.65 -11.50 -12.16
N ASN A 129 7.04 -12.70 -12.16
CA ASN A 129 5.85 -12.95 -11.36
C ASN A 129 6.12 -12.93 -9.85
N LYS A 130 7.25 -13.46 -9.39
CA LYS A 130 7.52 -13.56 -7.95
C LYS A 130 8.48 -12.51 -7.42
N MET A 131 9.25 -11.90 -8.32
CA MET A 131 10.39 -11.05 -7.94
C MET A 131 10.29 -9.72 -8.68
N GLN A 132 9.82 -8.68 -7.96
CA GLN A 132 9.62 -7.33 -8.50
C GLN A 132 10.91 -6.73 -9.07
N GLN A 133 12.08 -7.09 -8.56
CA GLN A 133 13.37 -6.59 -9.05
C GLN A 133 13.67 -6.95 -10.52
N PHE A 134 13.01 -7.97 -11.07
CA PHE A 134 13.11 -8.33 -12.49
C PHE A 134 12.05 -7.65 -13.37
N ARG A 135 11.16 -6.83 -12.78
CA ARG A 135 10.20 -6.02 -13.52
C ARG A 135 10.85 -4.70 -13.89
N ARG A 136 10.71 -4.31 -15.16
CA ARG A 136 11.08 -2.96 -15.58
C ARG A 136 10.12 -1.96 -14.95
N CYS A 137 10.65 -0.84 -14.46
CA CYS A 137 9.85 0.25 -13.90
C CYS A 137 9.60 1.33 -14.95
N ARG A 138 8.49 2.05 -14.81
CA ARG A 138 8.28 3.36 -15.44
C ARG A 138 9.21 4.38 -14.78
N ALA A 139 9.42 5.53 -15.41
CA ALA A 139 9.97 6.66 -14.67
C ALA A 139 8.97 7.07 -13.59
N PHE A 140 9.44 7.26 -12.36
CA PHE A 140 8.64 7.64 -11.20
C PHE A 140 9.49 8.43 -10.21
N GLU A 141 8.85 9.12 -9.28
CA GLU A 141 9.46 9.84 -8.17
C GLU A 141 8.85 9.37 -6.84
N VAL A 142 9.70 9.21 -5.84
CA VAL A 142 9.28 8.94 -4.46
C VAL A 142 9.92 9.96 -3.55
N THR A 143 9.08 10.63 -2.76
CA THR A 143 9.54 11.56 -1.71
C THR A 143 9.24 10.98 -0.34
N TYR A 144 10.25 10.95 0.51
CA TYR A 144 10.14 10.44 1.88
C TYR A 144 10.14 11.60 2.87
N ILE A 145 9.06 11.74 3.63
CA ILE A 145 8.80 12.90 4.50
C ILE A 145 8.67 12.41 5.93
N ARG A 146 9.46 12.97 6.84
CA ARG A 146 9.30 12.76 8.28
C ARG A 146 8.24 13.71 8.80
N LEU A 147 7.13 13.16 9.30
CA LEU A 147 6.08 13.94 9.93
C LEU A 147 6.54 14.33 11.34
N GLN A 148 6.44 15.60 11.69
CA GLN A 148 6.64 16.02 13.08
C GLN A 148 5.44 15.54 13.90
N LYS A 149 5.70 14.93 15.06
CA LYS A 149 4.64 14.72 16.05
C LYS A 149 4.12 16.11 16.45
N GLN A 150 2.84 16.39 16.23
CA GLN A 150 2.21 17.53 16.88
C GLN A 150 2.36 17.33 18.39
N GLY A 151 3.10 18.21 19.05
CA GLY A 151 3.34 18.13 20.48
C GLY A 151 2.01 18.19 21.23
N CYS A 152 1.82 17.27 22.17
CA CYS A 152 0.76 17.39 23.15
C CYS A 152 1.06 18.64 23.99
N GLN A 153 0.35 19.75 23.75
CA GLN A 153 0.29 20.84 24.72
C GLN A 153 -0.53 20.33 25.90
N ALA A 154 0.15 19.82 26.93
CA ALA A 154 -0.44 19.69 28.24
C ALA A 154 -0.67 21.12 28.77
N LEU A 155 -1.91 21.59 28.65
CA LEU A 155 -2.37 22.74 29.42
C LEU A 155 -2.53 22.26 30.87
N TYR A 156 -1.54 22.54 31.69
CA TYR A 156 -1.75 22.68 33.13
C TYR A 156 -2.05 24.16 33.36
N GLU A 157 -3.29 24.48 33.74
CA GLU A 157 -3.62 25.75 34.38
C GLU A 157 -3.66 25.49 35.89
N ASP A 158 -2.94 26.35 36.63
CA ASP A 158 -2.81 26.37 38.09
C ASP A 158 -4.13 26.76 38.80
#